data_AF-A0A816ZMX1-F1
#
_entry.id   AF-A0A816ZMX1-F1
#
_cell.length_a   1.000
_cell.length_b   1.000
_cell.length_c   1.000
_cell.angle_alpha   90.00
_cell.angle_beta   90.00
_cell.angle_gamma   90.00
#
_symmetry.space_group_name_H-M   'P 1'
#
loop_
_entity.id
_entity.type
_entity.pdbx_description
1 polymer ?
#
loop_
_entity_poly.entity_id
_entity_poly.type
_entity_poly.pdbx_seq_one_letter_code
_entity_poly.pdbx_strand_id
1 'polypeptide(L)'
;MQRLFILFCFFGQSLSSVPYAEWAHYHMVWLHNSHTNQADIQAMVNSYLENRISVGIVNIDFRWETNVNTFMFNPTGFLSAKEELDEFRQKGMHIVLWMNSVVDIDSPNYE
;
A
#
# COMPACT_ATOMS: atom_id res chain seq x y z
N MET A 1 54.42 19.57 30.68
CA MET A 1 53.00 19.20 30.84
C MET A 1 52.29 19.45 29.52
N GLN A 2 51.98 18.38 28.77
CA GLN A 2 51.49 18.41 27.40
C GLN A 2 49.94 18.43 27.43
N ARG A 3 49.32 19.50 26.93
CA ARG A 3 47.85 19.63 26.87
C ARG A 3 47.36 18.91 25.62
N LEU A 4 46.72 17.76 25.82
CA LEU A 4 46.03 17.01 24.78
C LEU A 4 44.66 17.67 24.51
N PHE A 5 44.52 18.32 23.36
CA PHE A 5 43.21 18.77 22.87
C PHE A 5 42.57 17.63 22.07
N ILE A 6 41.57 16.98 22.65
CA ILE A 6 40.71 16.03 21.93
C ILE A 6 39.63 16.85 21.23
N LEU A 7 39.71 16.91 19.89
CA LEU A 7 38.67 17.48 19.05
C LEU A 7 37.55 16.44 18.91
N PHE A 8 36.44 16.62 19.62
CA PHE A 8 35.23 15.83 19.43
C PHE A 8 34.53 16.30 18.14
N CYS A 9 34.74 15.59 17.04
CA CYS A 9 33.92 15.73 15.84
C CYS A 9 32.55 15.06 16.08
N PHE A 10 31.58 15.80 16.62
CA PHE A 10 30.18 15.39 16.59
C PHE A 10 29.67 15.50 15.15
N PHE A 11 29.61 14.38 14.44
CA PHE A 11 28.80 14.25 13.22
C PHE A 11 27.31 14.19 13.61
N GLY A 12 26.74 15.33 13.96
CA GLY A 12 25.30 15.49 14.10
C GLY A 12 24.65 15.59 12.71
N GLN A 13 24.50 14.47 12.01
CA GLN A 13 23.61 14.44 10.85
C GLN A 13 22.16 14.39 11.34
N SER A 14 21.46 15.53 11.33
CA SER A 14 20.00 15.49 11.38
C SER A 14 19.51 15.05 10.01
N LEU A 15 18.78 13.93 9.95
CA LEU A 15 18.08 13.54 8.73
C LEU A 15 17.08 14.65 8.37
N SER A 16 17.21 15.22 7.17
CA SER A 16 16.19 16.12 6.64
C SER A 16 14.91 15.32 6.38
N SER A 17 13.76 15.90 6.70
CA SER A 17 12.48 15.31 6.29
C SER A 17 12.48 15.10 4.78
N VAL A 18 12.21 13.86 4.34
CA VAL A 18 11.99 13.59 2.93
C VAL A 18 10.58 14.08 2.60
N PRO A 19 10.38 14.88 1.54
CA PRO A 19 9.03 15.28 1.17
C PRO A 19 8.22 14.04 0.80
N TYR A 20 7.14 13.77 1.52
CA TYR A 20 6.15 12.79 1.09
C TYR A 20 5.49 13.28 -0.19
N ALA A 21 5.16 12.34 -1.07
CA ALA A 21 4.32 12.66 -2.21
C ALA A 21 2.97 13.20 -1.71
N GLU A 22 2.46 14.24 -2.36
CA GLU A 22 1.27 14.95 -1.86
C GLU A 22 0.04 14.02 -1.73
N TRP A 23 -0.11 13.05 -2.64
CA TRP A 23 -1.17 12.04 -2.59
C TRP A 23 -1.14 11.15 -1.34
N ALA A 24 0.00 11.01 -0.67
CA ALA A 24 0.12 10.22 0.56
C ALA A 24 -0.68 10.83 1.73
N HIS A 25 -1.14 12.07 1.59
CA HIS A 25 -1.99 12.75 2.55
C HIS A 25 -3.49 12.66 2.19
N TYR A 26 -3.84 11.99 1.10
CA TYR A 26 -5.24 11.83 0.70
C TYR A 26 -5.97 10.80 1.55
N HIS A 27 -7.30 10.92 1.57
CA HIS A 27 -8.16 9.99 2.27
C HIS A 27 -8.00 8.56 1.71
N MET A 28 -7.53 7.66 2.57
CA MET A 28 -7.37 6.24 2.28
C MET A 28 -8.56 5.46 2.81
N VAL A 29 -9.13 4.61 1.95
CA VAL A 29 -10.22 3.70 2.29
C VAL A 29 -9.75 2.25 2.17
N TRP A 30 -10.34 1.38 2.98
CA TRP A 30 -9.91 0.00 3.15
C TRP A 30 -11.08 -0.85 3.67
N LEU A 31 -11.08 -2.13 3.30
CA LEU A 31 -11.97 -3.15 3.84
C LEU A 31 -11.17 -4.23 4.56
N HIS A 32 -11.76 -4.80 5.61
CA HIS A 32 -11.21 -5.98 6.27
C HIS A 32 -10.99 -7.14 5.28
N ASN A 33 -9.96 -7.97 5.52
CA ASN A 33 -9.56 -9.06 4.64
C ASN A 33 -10.65 -10.10 4.28
N SER A 34 -11.75 -10.17 5.03
CA SER A 34 -12.92 -10.98 4.67
C SER A 34 -13.71 -10.45 3.46
N HIS A 35 -13.43 -9.21 3.05
CA HIS A 35 -14.06 -8.48 1.94
C HIS A 35 -13.03 -8.07 0.87
N THR A 36 -11.83 -8.67 0.87
CA THR A 36 -10.82 -8.43 -0.19
C THR A 36 -11.21 -9.15 -1.47
N ASN A 37 -12.16 -8.56 -2.22
CA ASN A 37 -12.54 -8.98 -3.55
C ASN A 37 -13.02 -7.76 -4.36
N GLN A 38 -12.98 -7.91 -5.69
CA GLN A 38 -13.31 -6.85 -6.63
C GLN A 38 -14.72 -6.25 -6.40
N ALA A 39 -15.72 -7.09 -6.14
CA ALA A 39 -17.10 -6.60 -5.98
C ALA A 39 -17.27 -5.73 -4.73
N ASP A 40 -16.73 -6.16 -3.59
CA ASP A 40 -16.83 -5.43 -2.34
C ASP A 40 -16.02 -4.12 -2.37
N ILE A 41 -14.83 -4.14 -2.96
CA ILE A 41 -13.98 -2.94 -3.09
C ILE A 41 -14.63 -1.91 -4.03
N GLN A 42 -15.14 -2.35 -5.18
CA GLN A 42 -15.91 -1.48 -6.08
C GLN A 42 -17.15 -0.89 -5.39
N ALA A 43 -17.90 -1.71 -4.65
CA ALA A 43 -19.08 -1.26 -3.91
C ALA A 43 -18.72 -0.20 -2.85
N MET A 44 -17.63 -0.41 -2.09
CA MET A 44 -17.14 0.57 -1.13
C MET A 44 -16.78 1.89 -1.83
N VAL A 45 -15.94 1.85 -2.86
CA VAL A 45 -15.50 3.06 -3.59
C VAL A 45 -16.70 3.81 -4.17
N ASN A 46 -17.61 3.09 -4.82
CA ASN A 46 -18.82 3.71 -5.39
C ASN A 46 -19.69 4.36 -4.31
N SER A 47 -19.85 3.72 -3.15
CA SER A 47 -20.61 4.30 -2.03
C SER A 47 -20.02 5.62 -1.54
N TYR A 48 -18.68 5.73 -1.42
CA TYR A 48 -18.04 7.01 -1.09
C TYR A 48 -18.33 8.09 -2.13
N LEU A 49 -18.18 7.75 -3.42
CA LEU A 49 -18.41 8.70 -4.52
C LEU A 49 -19.88 9.16 -4.61
N GLU A 50 -20.82 8.24 -4.44
CA GLU A 50 -22.27 8.53 -4.41
C GLU A 50 -22.64 9.49 -3.27
N ASN A 51 -21.95 9.38 -2.13
CA ASN A 51 -22.12 10.25 -0.97
C ASN A 51 -21.28 11.53 -1.04
N ARG A 52 -20.63 11.81 -2.17
CA ARG A 52 -19.76 12.99 -2.38
C ARG A 52 -18.60 13.08 -1.40
N ILE A 53 -18.10 11.92 -0.96
CA ILE A 53 -16.89 11.82 -0.13
C ILE A 53 -15.73 11.44 -1.05
N SER A 54 -14.67 12.24 -1.02
CA SER A 54 -13.49 11.98 -1.85
C SER A 54 -12.69 10.77 -1.35
N VAL A 55 -12.17 10.00 -2.31
CA VAL A 55 -11.24 8.89 -2.07
C VAL A 55 -10.01 9.17 -2.90
N GLY A 56 -8.85 9.24 -2.26
CA GLY A 56 -7.58 9.40 -2.96
C GLY A 56 -6.70 8.16 -2.94
N ILE A 57 -6.92 7.24 -1.99
CA ILE A 57 -6.18 5.98 -1.93
C ILE A 57 -7.17 4.83 -1.66
N VAL A 58 -7.07 3.77 -2.46
CA VAL A 58 -7.73 2.48 -2.19
C VAL A 58 -6.67 1.50 -1.71
N ASN A 59 -6.80 1.03 -0.47
CA ASN A 59 -5.97 -0.03 0.07
C ASN A 59 -6.66 -1.39 -0.14
N ILE A 60 -5.98 -2.28 -0.87
CA ILE A 60 -6.40 -3.66 -1.06
C ILE A 60 -5.63 -4.52 -0.06
N ASP A 61 -6.35 -5.07 0.93
CA ASP A 61 -5.77 -5.78 2.07
C ASP A 61 -5.20 -7.16 1.70
N PHE A 62 -4.68 -7.85 2.71
CA PHE A 62 -4.38 -9.27 2.68
C PHE A 62 -5.44 -10.09 1.93
N ARG A 63 -4.98 -11.13 1.22
CA ARG A 63 -5.72 -12.05 0.32
C ARG A 63 -6.06 -11.53 -1.08
N TRP A 64 -5.50 -10.40 -1.48
CA TRP A 64 -5.55 -10.00 -2.90
C TRP A 64 -4.76 -10.95 -3.81
N GLU A 65 -3.80 -11.68 -3.24
CA GLU A 65 -2.87 -12.58 -3.92
C GLU A 65 -3.34 -14.05 -3.92
N THR A 66 -2.76 -14.87 -4.78
CA THR A 66 -3.04 -16.32 -4.84
C THR A 66 -2.57 -17.08 -3.60
N ASN A 67 -1.47 -16.63 -2.97
CA ASN A 67 -0.97 -17.08 -1.66
C ASN A 67 -0.19 -15.89 -1.04
N VAL A 68 0.18 -15.94 0.24
CA VAL A 68 0.89 -14.86 0.95
C VAL A 68 2.13 -14.41 0.16
N ASN A 69 2.14 -13.15 -0.30
CA ASN A 69 3.22 -12.51 -1.04
C ASN A 69 3.67 -13.27 -2.30
N THR A 70 2.73 -13.86 -3.04
CA THR A 70 3.01 -14.35 -4.40
C THR A 70 3.06 -13.23 -5.43
N PHE A 71 2.58 -12.04 -5.09
CA PHE A 71 2.47 -10.86 -5.93
C PHE A 71 1.64 -11.06 -7.20
N MET A 72 0.75 -12.06 -7.19
CA MET A 72 -0.16 -12.36 -8.28
C MET A 72 -1.60 -12.25 -7.79
N PHE A 73 -2.41 -11.38 -8.41
CA PHE A 73 -3.83 -11.24 -8.08
C PHE A 73 -4.55 -12.60 -8.15
N ASN A 74 -5.33 -12.90 -7.12
CA ASN A 74 -6.16 -14.09 -7.08
C ASN A 74 -7.31 -13.96 -8.08
N PRO A 75 -7.36 -14.79 -9.15
CA PRO A 75 -8.38 -14.65 -10.19
C PRO A 75 -9.79 -15.00 -9.70
N THR A 76 -9.93 -15.69 -8.57
CA THR A 76 -11.25 -15.96 -7.97
C THR A 76 -11.83 -14.73 -7.25
N GLY A 77 -10.99 -13.92 -6.61
CA GLY A 77 -11.41 -12.69 -5.93
C GLY A 77 -11.40 -11.47 -6.86
N PHE A 78 -10.56 -11.49 -7.89
CA PHE A 78 -10.34 -10.39 -8.83
C PHE A 78 -10.35 -10.91 -10.26
N LEU A 79 -11.55 -11.04 -10.83
CA LEU A 79 -11.74 -11.56 -12.19
C LEU A 79 -11.10 -10.68 -13.26
N SER A 80 -11.04 -9.36 -13.01
CA SER A 80 -10.53 -8.35 -13.93
C SER A 80 -9.72 -7.30 -13.15
N ALA A 81 -8.71 -7.76 -12.40
CA ALA A 81 -7.90 -6.91 -11.53
C ALA A 81 -7.32 -5.71 -12.28
N LYS A 82 -6.80 -5.92 -13.50
CA LYS A 82 -6.18 -4.85 -14.28
C LYS A 82 -7.19 -3.75 -14.61
N GLU A 83 -8.38 -4.14 -15.09
CA GLU A 83 -9.46 -3.24 -15.45
C GLU A 83 -9.93 -2.43 -14.24
N GLU A 84 -10.09 -3.08 -13.08
CA GLU A 84 -10.47 -2.40 -11.83
C GLU A 84 -9.41 -1.37 -11.40
N LEU A 85 -8.13 -1.75 -11.41
CA LEU A 85 -7.04 -0.84 -11.05
C LEU A 85 -6.93 0.34 -12.03
N ASP A 86 -7.17 0.11 -13.32
CA ASP A 86 -7.19 1.16 -14.32
C ASP A 86 -8.37 2.12 -14.13
N GLU A 87 -9.55 1.60 -13.75
CA GLU A 87 -10.72 2.41 -13.39
C GLU A 87 -10.41 3.32 -12.19
N PHE A 88 -9.79 2.80 -11.13
CA PHE A 88 -9.39 3.61 -9.97
C PHE A 88 -8.39 4.70 -10.35
N ARG A 89 -7.38 4.37 -11.17
CA ARG A 89 -6.40 5.37 -11.66
C ARG A 89 -7.07 6.45 -12.51
N GLN A 90 -8.02 6.08 -13.37
CA GLN A 90 -8.79 7.05 -14.19
C GLN A 90 -9.62 8.00 -13.33
N LYS A 91 -10.08 7.55 -12.15
CA LYS A 91 -10.77 8.39 -11.15
C LYS A 91 -9.81 9.21 -10.27
N GLY A 92 -8.50 9.18 -10.53
CA GLY A 92 -7.49 9.93 -9.79
C GLY A 92 -7.07 9.29 -8.46
N MET A 93 -7.38 8.01 -8.25
CA MET A 93 -7.02 7.30 -7.02
C MET A 93 -5.66 6.62 -7.15
N HIS A 94 -4.93 6.59 -6.05
CA HIS A 94 -3.76 5.74 -5.85
C HIS A 94 -4.19 4.39 -5.28
N ILE A 95 -3.45 3.33 -5.61
CA ILE A 95 -3.70 1.99 -5.08
C ILE A 95 -2.51 1.55 -4.24
N VAL A 96 -2.79 1.07 -3.03
CA VAL A 96 -1.84 0.43 -2.14
C VAL A 96 -2.24 -1.02 -1.96
N LEU A 97 -1.30 -1.94 -2.17
CA LEU A 97 -1.50 -3.36 -1.92
C LEU A 97 -0.81 -3.74 -0.62
N TRP A 98 -1.52 -4.43 0.26
CA TRP A 98 -0.92 -4.99 1.46
C TRP A 98 0.14 -6.03 1.09
N MET A 99 1.28 -6.00 1.78
CA MET A 99 2.34 -7.01 1.68
C MET A 99 3.11 -7.06 2.98
N ASN A 100 3.86 -8.14 3.21
CA ASN A 100 4.82 -8.22 4.31
C ASN A 100 6.14 -8.89 3.84
N SER A 101 7.09 -9.09 4.76
CA SER A 101 8.42 -9.62 4.44
C SER A 101 8.55 -11.13 4.64
N VAL A 102 7.46 -11.89 4.65
CA VAL A 102 7.48 -13.36 4.84
C VAL A 102 6.67 -14.06 3.75
N VAL A 103 7.03 -15.28 3.40
CA VAL A 103 6.26 -16.14 2.49
C VAL A 103 5.90 -17.43 3.20
N ASP A 104 4.81 -18.06 2.79
CA ASP A 104 4.46 -19.40 3.28
C ASP A 104 5.43 -20.44 2.70
N ILE A 105 5.67 -21.53 3.45
CA ILE A 105 6.61 -22.60 3.05
C ILE A 105 6.16 -23.39 1.81
N ASP A 106 4.89 -23.27 1.45
CA ASP A 106 4.29 -23.87 0.25
C ASP A 106 4.14 -22.85 -0.89
N SER A 107 4.66 -21.64 -0.71
CA SER A 107 4.65 -20.60 -1.74
C SER A 107 5.63 -20.93 -2.87
N PRO A 108 5.27 -20.65 -4.14
CA PRO A 108 6.21 -20.75 -5.25
C PRO A 108 7.41 -19.78 -5.13
N ASN A 109 7.34 -18.78 -4.24
CA ASN A 109 8.41 -17.81 -3.98
C ASN A 109 9.32 -18.18 -2.80
N TYR A 110 9.18 -19.38 -2.21
CA TYR A 110 9.98 -19.80 -1.05
C TYR A 110 11.43 -20.17 -1.40
N GLU A 111 11.68 -20.69 -2.61
CA GLU A 111 12.99 -21.18 -3.09
C GLU A 111 13.77 -20.15 -3.93
#